data_AF-S3B911-F1
#
_entry.id   AF-S3B911-F1
#
_cell.length_a   1.000
_cell.length_b   1.000
_cell.length_c   1.000
_cell.angle_alpha   90.00
_cell.angle_beta   90.00
_cell.angle_gamma   90.00
#
_symmetry.space_group_name_H-M   'P 1'
#
loop_
_entity.id
_entity.type
_entity.pdbx_description
1 polymer ?
#
loop_
_entity_poly.entity_id
_entity_poly.type
_entity_poly.pdbx_seq_one_letter_code
_entity_poly.pdbx_strand_id
1 'polypeptide(L)'
;MVTVVVGAQSEVRDITFHTEAYRTMAPAELGRTLVEALEEARKKARAEVFSTLSPMTGFGERLRASMLGGTEIGKVVEQLHAAAEEKAGPESTRWPRDPEDETDD
;
A
#
# COMPACT_ATOMS: atom_id res chain seq x y z
N MET A 1 24.07 2.01 -28.55
CA MET A 1 25.52 2.17 -28.78
C MET A 1 26.32 1.66 -27.57
N VAL A 2 25.95 2.04 -26.35
CA VAL A 2 26.45 1.41 -25.10
C VAL A 2 25.25 1.19 -24.16
N THR A 3 25.26 0.11 -23.39
CA THR A 3 24.31 -0.15 -22.31
C THR A 3 25.07 -0.23 -21.00
N VAL A 4 24.55 0.42 -19.96
CA VAL A 4 25.09 0.37 -18.59
C VAL A 4 24.02 -0.22 -17.69
N VAL A 5 24.38 -1.24 -16.91
CA VAL A 5 23.53 -1.81 -15.86
C VAL A 5 23.97 -1.23 -14.54
N VAL A 6 23.02 -0.61 -13.83
CA VAL A 6 23.25 0.00 -12.52
C VAL A 6 22.31 -0.66 -11.51
N GLY A 7 22.82 -1.01 -10.33
CA GLY A 7 22.01 -1.57 -9.26
C GLY A 7 21.31 -0.51 -8.41
N ALA A 8 20.54 -0.98 -7.42
CA ALA A 8 19.68 -0.12 -6.60
C ALA A 8 20.45 0.92 -5.76
N GLN A 9 21.75 0.70 -5.50
CA GLN A 9 22.61 1.63 -4.75
C GLN A 9 23.48 2.49 -5.68
N SER A 10 23.09 2.65 -6.95
CA SER A 10 23.88 3.35 -7.97
C SER A 10 25.24 2.71 -8.28
N GLU A 11 25.42 1.42 -7.95
CA GLU A 11 26.62 0.67 -8.28
C GLU A 11 26.59 0.20 -9.74
N VAL A 12 27.69 0.38 -10.47
CA VAL A 12 27.81 -0.10 -11.86
C VAL A 12 28.07 -1.60 -11.82
N ARG A 13 27.19 -2.37 -12.46
CA ARG A 13 27.29 -3.84 -12.52
C ARG A 13 27.79 -4.34 -13.85
N ASP A 14 27.43 -3.66 -14.94
CA ASP A 14 27.84 -4.06 -16.29
C ASP A 14 27.90 -2.87 -17.24
N ILE A 15 28.77 -2.96 -18.25
CA ILE A 15 28.85 -2.03 -19.38
C ILE A 15 29.06 -2.84 -20.66
N THR A 16 28.06 -2.81 -21.54
CA THR A 16 28.09 -3.52 -22.82
C THR A 16 28.18 -2.54 -23.99
N PHE A 17 29.17 -2.72 -24.86
CA PHE A 17 29.30 -1.98 -26.11
C PHE A 17 28.69 -2.80 -27.25
N HIS A 18 27.70 -2.23 -27.94
CA HIS A 18 26.95 -2.95 -28.99
C HIS A 18 27.51 -2.72 -30.39
N THR A 19 28.48 -1.81 -30.52
CA THR A 19 29.12 -1.47 -31.80
C THR A 19 30.61 -1.30 -31.59
N GLU A 20 31.40 -1.44 -32.65
CA GLU A 20 32.85 -1.17 -32.61
C GLU A 20 33.21 0.30 -32.80
N ALA A 21 32.21 1.17 -33.02
CA ALA A 21 32.43 2.59 -33.30
C ALA A 21 33.13 3.35 -32.16
N TYR A 22 33.16 2.80 -30.93
CA TYR A 22 33.98 3.33 -29.84
C TYR A 22 35.49 3.31 -30.14
N ARG A 23 35.96 2.42 -31.02
CA ARG A 23 37.37 2.26 -31.37
C ARG A 23 37.91 3.39 -32.23
N THR A 24 37.04 4.01 -33.02
CA THR A 24 37.39 5.10 -33.95
C THR A 24 36.96 6.47 -33.41
N MET A 25 36.39 6.51 -32.20
CA MET A 25 35.84 7.72 -31.59
C MET A 25 36.93 8.51 -30.87
N ALA A 26 36.79 9.84 -30.83
CA ALA A 26 37.72 10.66 -30.04
C ALA A 26 37.59 10.29 -28.55
N PRO A 27 38.69 10.16 -27.78
CA PRO A 27 38.62 9.74 -26.38
C PRO A 27 37.70 10.61 -25.51
N ALA A 28 37.68 11.93 -25.77
CA ALA A 28 36.82 12.86 -25.06
C ALA A 28 35.33 12.66 -25.37
N GLU A 29 35.01 12.28 -26.60
CA GLU A 29 33.64 12.02 -27.04
C GLU A 29 33.13 10.72 -26.42
N LEU A 30 33.94 9.66 -26.45
CA LEU A 30 33.61 8.39 -25.79
C LEU A 30 33.38 8.56 -24.29
N GLY A 31 34.26 9.33 -23.62
CA GLY A 31 34.10 9.64 -22.19
C GLY A 31 32.78 10.34 -21.90
N ARG A 32 32.39 11.32 -22.73
CA ARG A 32 31.09 12.01 -22.60
C ARG A 32 29.92 11.04 -22.77
N THR A 33 29.94 10.20 -23.81
CA THR A 33 28.88 9.22 -24.06
C THR A 33 28.72 8.24 -22.91
N LEU A 34 29.82 7.79 -22.30
CA LEU A 34 29.77 6.89 -21.15
C LEU A 34 29.16 7.57 -19.92
N VAL A 35 29.55 8.82 -19.64
CA VAL A 35 28.99 9.60 -18.52
C VAL A 35 27.49 9.83 -18.73
N GLU A 36 27.08 10.18 -19.94
CA GLU A 36 25.66 10.37 -20.30
C GLU A 36 24.86 9.08 -20.10
N ALA A 37 25.38 7.94 -20.57
CA ALA A 37 24.74 6.64 -20.38
C ALA A 37 24.62 6.25 -18.89
N LEU A 38 25.65 6.57 -18.08
CA LEU A 38 25.65 6.32 -16.64
C LEU A 38 24.59 7.16 -15.92
N GLU A 39 24.51 8.45 -16.25
CA GLU A 39 23.53 9.37 -15.67
C GLU A 39 22.10 8.96 -16.03
N GLU A 40 21.87 8.54 -17.28
CA GLU A 40 20.57 8.03 -17.71
C GLU A 40 20.18 6.75 -16.97
N ALA A 41 21.11 5.81 -16.83
CA ALA A 41 20.88 4.57 -16.09
C ALA A 41 20.55 4.85 -14.61
N ARG A 42 21.26 5.77 -13.95
CA ARG A 42 20.97 6.20 -12.57
C ARG A 42 19.61 6.86 -12.41
N LYS A 43 19.17 7.63 -13.40
CA LYS A 43 17.82 8.24 -13.39
C LYS A 43 16.73 7.18 -13.52
N LYS A 44 16.92 6.22 -14.44
CA LYS A 44 15.99 5.09 -14.64
C LYS A 44 15.89 4.21 -13.40
N ALA A 45 17.02 3.83 -12.79
CA ALA A 45 17.04 3.04 -11.57
C ALA A 45 16.29 3.72 -10.41
N ARG A 46 16.47 5.04 -10.24
CA ARG A 46 15.72 5.81 -9.23
C ARG A 46 14.23 5.82 -9.51
N ALA A 47 13.82 6.06 -10.76
CA ALA A 47 12.42 6.05 -11.16
C ALA A 47 11.77 4.67 -10.93
N GLU A 48 12.50 3.59 -11.22
CA GLU A 48 12.05 2.23 -11.01
C GLU A 48 11.85 1.92 -9.52
N VAL A 49 12.81 2.28 -8.66
CA VAL A 49 12.67 2.16 -7.20
C VAL A 49 11.43 2.90 -6.67
N PHE A 50 11.18 4.14 -7.13
CA PHE A 50 9.98 4.87 -6.76
C PHE A 50 8.70 4.19 -7.27
N SER A 51 8.72 3.65 -8.49
CA SER A 51 7.56 2.94 -9.05
C SER A 51 7.21 1.65 -8.30
N THR A 52 8.23 0.92 -7.81
CA THR A 52 8.03 -0.31 -7.02
C THR A 52 7.59 -0.01 -5.58
N LEU A 53 8.01 1.12 -5.01
CA LEU A 53 7.64 1.53 -3.65
C LEU A 53 6.31 2.30 -3.57
N SER A 54 5.88 2.94 -4.66
CA SER A 54 4.64 3.72 -4.73
C SER A 54 3.36 2.93 -4.33
N PRO A 55 3.20 1.64 -4.67
CA PRO A 55 2.06 0.83 -4.21
C PRO A 55 2.06 0.60 -2.70
N MET A 56 3.26 0.51 -2.09
CA MET A 56 3.45 0.24 -0.66
C MET A 56 3.23 1.47 0.21
N THR A 57 3.60 2.67 -0.24
CA THR A 57 3.39 3.91 0.54
C THR A 57 1.90 4.18 0.81
N GLY A 58 1.02 3.89 -0.16
CA GLY A 58 -0.44 4.00 0.02
C GLY A 58 -1.07 2.86 0.85
N PHE A 59 -0.37 1.74 1.07
CA PHE A 59 -0.90 0.62 1.85
C PHE A 59 -1.05 0.97 3.33
N GLY A 60 -0.07 1.66 3.92
CA GLY A 60 -0.13 2.09 5.32
C GLY A 60 -1.27 3.09 5.59
N GLU A 61 -1.54 3.97 4.64
CA GLU A 61 -2.62 4.95 4.73
C GLU A 61 -4.00 4.31 4.57
N ARG A 62 -4.15 3.35 3.64
CA ARG A 62 -5.36 2.52 3.53
C ARG A 62 -5.59 1.64 4.76
N LEU A 63 -4.53 1.05 5.32
CA LEU A 63 -4.62 0.24 6.54
C LEU A 63 -5.04 1.11 7.74
N ARG A 64 -4.44 2.30 7.89
CA ARG A 64 -4.83 3.26 8.93
C ARG A 64 -6.26 3.76 8.75
N ALA A 65 -6.67 4.09 7.52
CA ALA A 65 -8.04 4.47 7.21
C ALA A 65 -9.03 3.33 7.50
N SER A 66 -8.65 2.07 7.22
CA SER A 66 -9.47 0.90 7.56
C SER A 66 -9.58 0.68 9.07
N MET A 67 -8.52 0.93 9.85
CA MET A 67 -8.58 0.82 11.31
C MET A 67 -9.39 1.97 11.94
N LEU A 68 -9.31 3.18 11.39
CA LEU A 68 -10.12 4.34 11.81
C LEU A 68 -11.59 4.22 11.34
N GLY A 69 -11.85 3.56 10.22
CA GLY A 69 -13.21 3.27 9.75
C GLY A 69 -14.01 2.37 10.72
N GLY A 70 -13.32 1.51 11.48
CA GLY A 70 -13.93 0.69 12.53
C GLY A 70 -14.52 1.51 13.69
N THR A 71 -13.93 2.67 14.01
CA THR A 71 -14.47 3.56 15.08
C THR A 71 -15.73 4.30 14.66
N GLU A 72 -15.91 4.62 13.38
CA GLU A 72 -17.14 5.27 12.90
C GLU A 72 -18.31 4.27 12.83
N ILE A 73 -18.05 3.01 12.45
CA ILE A 73 -19.05 1.94 12.51
C ILE A 73 -19.49 1.69 13.96
N GLY A 74 -18.56 1.71 14.92
CA GLY A 74 -18.87 1.59 16.34
C GLY A 74 -19.85 2.66 16.83
N LYS A 75 -19.63 3.93 16.45
CA LYS A 75 -20.52 5.05 16.80
C LYS A 75 -21.92 4.92 16.18
N VAL A 76 -22.01 4.45 14.94
CA VAL A 76 -23.30 4.26 14.25
C VAL A 76 -24.09 3.11 14.89
N VAL A 77 -23.42 2.01 15.27
CA VAL A 77 -24.05 0.90 15.98
C VAL A 77 -24.50 1.32 17.38
N GLU A 78 -23.70 2.11 18.09
CA GLU A 78 -24.03 2.63 19.42
C GLU A 78 -25.24 3.59 19.37
N GLN A 79 -25.31 4.48 18.37
CA GLN A 79 -26.47 5.33 18.12
C GLN A 79 -27.73 4.52 17.78
N LEU A 80 -27.59 3.44 17.02
CA LEU A 80 -28.71 2.57 16.67
C LEU A 80 -29.23 1.80 17.90
N HIS A 81 -28.33 1.32 18.77
CA HIS A 81 -28.68 0.68 20.04
C HIS A 81 -29.40 1.66 20.98
N ALA A 82 -28.88 2.87 21.15
CA ALA A 82 -29.51 3.90 22.00
C ALA A 82 -30.91 4.28 21.49
N ALA A 83 -31.09 4.43 20.17
CA ALA A 83 -32.39 4.73 19.57
C ALA A 83 -33.37 3.55 19.63
N ALA A 84 -32.86 2.30 19.63
CA ALA A 84 -33.68 1.10 19.81
C ALA A 84 -34.16 0.98 21.26
N GLU A 85 -33.33 1.34 22.24
CA GLU A 85 -33.65 1.33 23.67
C GLU A 85 -34.64 2.45 24.04
N GLU A 86 -34.51 3.64 23.43
CA GLU A 86 -35.48 4.74 23.59
C GLU A 86 -36.87 4.40 23.00
N LYS A 87 -36.91 3.62 21.91
CA LYS A 87 -38.18 3.15 21.31
C LYS A 87 -38.75 1.90 21.98
N ALA A 88 -37.95 1.19 22.76
CA ALA A 88 -38.38 0.07 23.58
C ALA A 88 -38.84 0.58 24.96
N GLY A 89 -39.95 1.31 24.98
CA GLY A 89 -40.67 1.59 26.23
C GLY A 89 -41.08 0.30 26.97
N PRO A 90 -41.32 0.36 28.29
CA PRO A 90 -41.37 -0.80 29.20
C PRO A 90 -42.66 -1.66 29.09
N GLU A 91 -42.99 -2.16 27.90
CA GLU A 91 -44.22 -2.95 27.69
C GLU A 91 -44.07 -4.11 26.68
N SER A 92 -42.97 -4.87 26.75
CA SER A 92 -42.86 -6.10 25.96
C SER A 92 -42.26 -7.25 26.76
N THR A 93 -42.90 -7.58 27.89
CA THR A 93 -42.84 -8.95 28.42
C THR A 93 -44.18 -9.29 29.07
N ARG A 94 -45.23 -9.38 28.24
CA ARG A 94 -46.47 -10.08 28.61
C ARG A 94 -46.68 -11.20 27.59
N TRP A 95 -46.03 -12.34 27.83
CA TRP A 95 -46.50 -13.61 27.30
C TRP A 95 -47.52 -14.19 28.29
N PRO A 96 -48.68 -14.72 27.83
CA PRO A 96 -49.63 -15.37 28.71
C PRO A 96 -49.31 -16.86 28.93
N ARG A 97 -49.39 -17.27 30.22
CA ARG A 97 -49.54 -18.62 30.82
C ARG A 97 -48.44 -19.69 30.59
N ASP A 98 -48.03 -20.33 31.69
CA ASP A 98 -48.65 -21.59 32.14
C ASP A 98 -48.59 -21.72 33.69
N PRO A 99 -49.69 -22.13 34.36
CA PRO A 99 -49.74 -22.31 35.80
C PRO A 99 -49.61 -23.78 36.21
N GLU A 100 -48.53 -24.48 35.88
CA GLU A 100 -48.32 -25.85 36.39
C GLU A 100 -46.84 -26.12 36.63
N ASP A 101 -46.42 -26.02 37.90
CA ASP A 101 -45.41 -26.89 38.53
C ASP A 101 -45.55 -26.73 40.06
N GLU A 102 -46.72 -27.14 40.54
CA GLU A 102 -46.95 -27.53 41.92
C GLU A 102 -46.76 -29.05 41.96
N THR A 103 -45.55 -29.52 42.28
CA THR A 103 -45.37 -30.87 42.82
C THR A 103 -44.49 -30.79 44.07
N ASP A 104 -45.16 -31.15 45.16
CA ASP A 104 -44.74 -31.33 46.55
C ASP A 104 -43.38 -32.03 46.74
N ASP A 105 -42.68 -31.61 47.81
CA ASP A 105 -41.68 -32.40 48.55
C ASP A 105 -42.17 -32.56 50.01
#